data_AF-A0A527VVR8-F1
#
_entry.id   AF-A0A527VVR8-F1
#
_cell.length_a   1.000
_cell.length_b   1.000
_cell.length_c   1.000
_cell.angle_alpha   90.00
_cell.angle_beta   90.00
_cell.angle_gamma   90.00
#
_symmetry.space_group_name_H-M   'P 1'
#
loop_
_entity.id
_entity.type
_entity.pdbx_description
1 polymer ?
#
loop_
_entity_poly.entity_id
_entity_poly.type
_entity_poly.pdbx_seq_one_letter_code
_entity_poly.pdbx_strand_id
1 'polypeptide(L)'
;DFQKALEARTAESGHESALSAYIKLSADDCERPKPSASWIFSAIAEDPDFLTPIKAFKHQLLERLKEETSDLGSLLVCFLAIEGLRSMNLFDSDVLSEDEHKLLVASLLKIAG
;
A
#
# COMPACT_ATOMS: atom_id res chain seq x y z
N ASP A 1 -6.55 -3.83 -11.78
CA ASP A 1 -6.95 -2.56 -11.15
C ASP A 1 -7.06 -2.81 -9.65
N PHE A 2 -6.33 -2.06 -8.84
CA PHE A 2 -6.16 -2.33 -7.40
C PHE A 2 -7.50 -2.32 -6.66
N GLN A 3 -8.38 -1.38 -7.01
CA GLN A 3 -9.69 -1.26 -6.37
C GLN A 3 -10.59 -2.47 -6.62
N LYS A 4 -10.66 -2.96 -7.87
CA LYS A 4 -11.41 -4.18 -8.21
C LYS A 4 -10.86 -5.41 -7.48
N ALA A 5 -9.54 -5.50 -7.34
CA ALA A 5 -8.91 -6.61 -6.62
C ALA A 5 -9.20 -6.54 -5.10
N LEU A 6 -9.21 -5.34 -4.52
CA LEU A 6 -9.61 -5.13 -3.13
C LEU A 6 -11.07 -5.54 -2.91
N GLU A 7 -11.98 -5.06 -3.77
CA GLU A 7 -13.41 -5.39 -3.72
C GLU A 7 -13.66 -6.89 -3.83
N ALA A 8 -13.02 -7.57 -4.78
CA ALA A 8 -13.12 -9.02 -4.94
C ALA A 8 -12.69 -9.76 -3.67
N ARG A 9 -11.55 -9.38 -3.08
CA ARG A 9 -11.01 -10.04 -1.88
C ARG A 9 -11.90 -9.84 -0.65
N THR A 10 -12.45 -8.64 -0.48
CA THR A 10 -13.41 -8.35 0.60
C THR A 10 -14.75 -9.07 0.41
N ALA A 11 -15.19 -9.27 -0.83
CA ALA A 11 -16.46 -9.94 -1.13
C ALA A 11 -16.38 -11.48 -1.01
N GLU A 12 -15.24 -12.08 -1.34
CA GLU A 12 -15.04 -13.54 -1.33
C GLU A 12 -14.87 -14.13 0.08
N SER A 13 -14.39 -13.34 1.03
CA SER A 13 -13.90 -13.87 2.32
C SER A 13 -14.89 -13.72 3.48
N GLY A 14 -15.87 -12.83 3.42
CA GLY A 14 -16.93 -12.62 4.43
C GLY A 14 -16.48 -12.28 5.86
N HIS A 15 -15.20 -12.49 6.19
CA HIS A 15 -14.56 -12.38 7.50
C HIS A 15 -13.21 -11.64 7.43
N GLU A 16 -12.69 -11.34 6.23
CA GLU A 16 -11.45 -10.58 6.10
C GLU A 16 -11.74 -9.07 6.21
N SER A 17 -11.03 -8.38 7.10
CA SER A 17 -11.12 -6.93 7.18
C SER A 17 -10.56 -6.28 5.91
N ALA A 18 -11.12 -5.15 5.49
CA ALA A 18 -10.61 -4.40 4.35
C ALA A 18 -9.15 -3.98 4.52
N LEU A 19 -8.72 -3.76 5.77
CA LEU A 19 -7.33 -3.49 6.12
C LEU A 19 -6.42 -4.69 5.85
N SER A 20 -6.83 -5.91 6.26
CA SER A 20 -6.09 -7.14 5.93
C SER A 20 -6.01 -7.36 4.41
N ALA A 21 -7.12 -7.19 3.71
CA ALA A 21 -7.17 -7.33 2.26
C ALA A 21 -6.23 -6.34 1.54
N TYR A 22 -6.21 -5.08 2.02
CA TYR A 22 -5.28 -4.05 1.57
C TYR A 22 -3.81 -4.42 1.83
N ILE A 23 -3.46 -4.90 3.03
CA ILE A 23 -2.08 -5.28 3.37
C ILE A 23 -1.60 -6.38 2.45
N LYS A 24 -2.37 -7.47 2.31
CA LYS A 24 -1.96 -8.61 1.47
C LYS A 24 -1.81 -8.18 0.01
N LEU A 25 -2.77 -7.45 -0.54
CA LEU A 25 -2.73 -7.02 -1.94
C LEU A 25 -1.54 -6.09 -2.19
N SER A 26 -1.21 -5.25 -1.20
CA SER A 26 -0.09 -4.33 -1.31
C SER A 26 1.27 -5.00 -1.13
N ALA A 27 1.37 -5.99 -0.24
CA ALA A 27 2.59 -6.77 -0.05
C ALA A 27 2.94 -7.56 -1.31
N ASP A 28 1.96 -8.24 -1.92
CA ASP A 28 2.12 -8.97 -3.18
C ASP A 28 2.66 -8.07 -4.31
N ASP A 29 2.26 -6.80 -4.32
CA ASP A 29 2.73 -5.80 -5.30
C ASP A 29 4.11 -5.22 -4.96
N CYS A 30 4.56 -5.27 -3.71
CA CYS A 30 5.90 -4.77 -3.31
C CYS A 30 7.00 -5.80 -3.60
N GLU A 31 6.70 -7.10 -3.54
CA GLU A 31 7.65 -8.19 -3.80
C GLU A 31 7.98 -8.38 -5.30
N ARG A 32 7.18 -7.80 -6.19
CA ARG A 32 7.41 -7.92 -7.64
C ARG A 32 8.60 -7.04 -8.06
N PRO A 33 9.61 -7.58 -8.78
CA PRO A 33 10.67 -6.78 -9.36
C PRO A 33 10.06 -5.72 -10.28
N LYS A 34 10.31 -4.44 -9.98
CA LYS A 34 9.86 -3.33 -10.82
C LYS A 34 11.08 -2.68 -11.47
N PRO A 35 11.00 -2.33 -12.76
CA PRO A 35 12.05 -1.55 -13.40
C PRO A 35 12.23 -0.22 -12.65
N SER A 36 13.47 0.26 -12.53
CA SER A 36 13.76 1.50 -11.80
C SER A 36 12.86 2.62 -12.29
N ALA A 37 12.16 3.29 -11.38
CA ALA A 37 11.26 4.37 -11.72
C ALA A 37 11.98 5.73 -11.82
N SER A 38 13.29 5.75 -12.11
CA SER A 38 14.12 6.96 -12.15
C SER A 38 13.56 8.07 -13.06
N TRP A 39 12.83 7.69 -14.11
CA TRP A 39 12.10 8.61 -15.00
C TRP A 39 11.04 9.46 -14.27
N ILE A 40 10.52 9.00 -13.13
CA ILE A 40 9.47 9.71 -12.38
C ILE A 40 9.99 11.05 -11.85
N PHE A 41 11.28 11.16 -11.53
CA PHE A 41 11.87 12.40 -11.06
C PHE A 41 11.92 13.47 -12.15
N SER A 42 12.21 13.06 -13.39
CA SER A 42 12.13 13.94 -14.55
C SER A 42 10.69 14.38 -14.82
N ALA A 43 9.74 13.45 -14.78
CA ALA A 43 8.32 13.78 -14.97
C ALA A 43 7.80 14.78 -13.92
N ILE A 44 8.18 14.62 -12.65
CA ILE A 44 7.82 15.56 -11.57
C ILE A 44 8.48 16.93 -11.77
N ALA A 45 9.73 16.96 -12.24
CA ALA A 45 10.43 18.21 -12.51
C ALA A 45 9.82 19.00 -13.69
N GLU A 46 9.29 18.30 -14.68
CA GLU A 46 8.63 18.88 -15.86
C GLU A 46 7.18 19.28 -15.59
N ASP A 47 6.47 18.50 -14.77
CA ASP A 47 5.07 18.74 -14.39
C ASP A 47 4.87 18.55 -12.88
N PRO A 48 4.80 19.64 -12.09
CA PRO A 48 4.54 19.57 -10.65
C PRO A 48 3.23 18.87 -10.28
N ASP A 49 2.24 18.87 -11.18
CA ASP A 49 0.94 18.24 -10.97
C ASP A 49 0.92 16.77 -11.41
N PHE A 50 2.04 16.23 -11.91
CA PHE A 50 2.16 14.86 -12.41
C PHE A 50 1.65 13.80 -11.43
N LEU A 51 1.86 14.02 -10.12
CA LEU A 51 1.42 13.10 -9.06
C LEU A 51 -0.02 13.33 -8.59
N THR A 52 -0.73 14.34 -9.09
CA THR A 52 -2.12 14.64 -8.71
C THR A 52 -3.05 13.44 -8.84
N PRO A 53 -3.01 12.64 -9.93
CA PRO A 53 -3.84 11.43 -10.04
C PRO A 53 -3.52 10.40 -8.95
N ILE A 54 -2.24 10.21 -8.63
CA ILE A 54 -1.80 9.28 -7.58
C ILE A 54 -2.27 9.77 -6.21
N LYS A 55 -2.16 11.08 -5.93
CA LYS A 55 -2.64 11.69 -4.70
C LYS A 55 -4.16 11.50 -4.53
N ALA A 56 -4.93 11.74 -5.59
CA ALA A 56 -6.37 11.55 -5.59
C ALA A 56 -6.75 10.09 -5.30
N PHE A 57 -6.08 9.14 -5.96
CA PHE A 57 -6.28 7.71 -5.71
C PHE A 57 -5.97 7.32 -4.26
N LYS A 58 -4.80 7.71 -3.73
CA LYS A 58 -4.42 7.41 -2.34
C LYS A 58 -5.40 8.01 -1.34
N HIS A 59 -5.91 9.21 -1.60
CA HIS A 59 -6.93 9.84 -0.76
C HIS A 59 -8.23 9.03 -0.76
N GLN A 60 -8.75 8.67 -1.94
CA GLN A 60 -9.98 7.88 -2.04
C GLN A 60 -9.85 6.51 -1.36
N LEU A 61 -8.71 5.84 -1.53
CA LEU A 61 -8.42 4.56 -0.89
C LEU A 61 -8.39 4.71 0.65
N LEU A 62 -7.71 5.72 1.16
CA LEU A 62 -7.63 5.95 2.60
C LEU A 62 -9.00 6.29 3.21
N GLU A 63 -9.80 7.13 2.56
CA GLU A 63 -11.16 7.46 3.03
C GLU A 63 -12.04 6.20 3.10
N ARG A 64 -12.00 5.35 2.08
CA ARG A 64 -12.72 4.08 2.11
C ARG A 64 -12.29 3.19 3.28
N LEU A 65 -10.99 3.04 3.49
CA LEU A 65 -10.49 2.23 4.62
C LEU A 65 -10.91 2.82 5.99
N LYS A 66 -11.06 4.15 6.09
CA LYS A 66 -11.59 4.81 7.29
C LYS A 66 -13.06 4.52 7.53
N GLU A 67 -13.87 4.43 6.47
CA GLU A 67 -15.30 4.09 6.58
C GLU A 67 -15.53 2.66 7.11
N GLU A 68 -14.59 1.76 6.84
CA GLU A 68 -14.70 0.33 7.14
C GLU A 68 -13.95 -0.09 8.43
N THR A 69 -13.12 0.78 9.03
CA THR A 69 -12.34 0.46 10.25
C THR A 69 -13.00 1.00 11.53
N SER A 70 -12.88 0.24 12.62
CA SER A 70 -13.17 0.69 13.97
C SER A 70 -11.92 1.18 14.73
N ASP A 71 -10.73 0.93 14.18
CA ASP A 71 -9.44 1.33 14.75
C ASP A 71 -8.63 2.16 13.73
N LEU A 72 -8.72 3.47 13.88
CA LEU A 72 -8.00 4.43 13.04
C LEU A 72 -6.48 4.36 13.26
N GLY A 73 -6.03 4.04 14.48
CA GLY A 73 -4.61 3.96 14.79
C GLY A 73 -3.94 2.82 14.03
N SER A 74 -4.53 1.63 14.11
CA SER A 74 -4.10 0.44 13.36
C SER A 74 -4.15 0.67 11.85
N LEU A 75 -5.20 1.33 11.34
CA LEU A 75 -5.27 1.71 9.93
C LEU A 75 -4.09 2.58 9.49
N LEU A 76 -3.80 3.67 10.23
CA LEU A 76 -2.74 4.60 9.84
C LEU A 76 -1.36 3.95 9.88
N VAL A 77 -1.09 3.11 10.88
CA VAL A 77 0.17 2.35 10.97
C VAL A 77 0.34 1.43 9.76
N CYS A 78 -0.67 0.63 9.46
CA CYS A 78 -0.63 -0.31 8.34
C CYS A 78 -0.53 0.40 6.99
N PHE A 79 -1.31 1.47 6.79
CA PHE A 79 -1.28 2.26 5.56
C PHE A 79 0.09 2.89 5.33
N LEU A 80 0.66 3.57 6.34
CA LEU A 80 1.95 4.24 6.19
C LEU A 80 3.13 3.26 6.06
N ALA A 81 3.08 2.09 6.72
CA ALA A 81 4.10 1.07 6.56
C ALA A 81 4.14 0.53 5.12
N ILE A 82 2.98 0.26 4.52
CA ILE A 82 2.87 -0.15 3.11
C ILE A 82 3.38 0.96 2.17
N GLU A 83 3.00 2.22 2.42
CA GLU A 83 3.51 3.34 1.63
C GLU A 83 5.03 3.50 1.77
N GLY A 84 5.60 3.22 2.94
CA GLY A 84 7.04 3.17 3.17
C GLY A 84 7.75 2.12 2.29
N LEU A 85 7.22 0.89 2.24
CA LEU A 85 7.74 -0.16 1.35
C LEU A 85 7.72 0.27 -0.13
N ARG A 86 6.61 0.86 -0.57
CA ARG A 86 6.46 1.35 -1.95
C ARG A 86 7.43 2.49 -2.26
N SER A 87 7.62 3.41 -1.33
CA SER A 87 8.57 4.50 -1.47
C SER A 87 10.00 3.99 -1.56
N MET A 88 10.42 3.07 -0.68
CA MET A 88 11.76 2.50 -0.73
C MET A 88 12.04 1.81 -2.07
N ASN A 89 11.07 1.06 -2.60
CA ASN A 89 11.17 0.46 -3.93
C ASN A 89 11.26 1.55 -5.03
N LEU A 90 10.43 2.60 -4.97
CA LEU A 90 10.44 3.70 -5.95
C LEU A 90 11.80 4.44 -6.01
N PHE A 91 12.41 4.65 -4.85
CA PHE A 91 13.67 5.38 -4.70
C PHE A 91 14.92 4.50 -4.81
N ASP A 92 14.77 3.20 -5.09
CA ASP A 92 15.85 2.21 -5.05
C ASP A 92 16.65 2.28 -3.72
N SER A 93 15.92 2.46 -2.62
CA SER A 93 16.44 2.65 -1.27
C SER A 93 15.95 1.55 -0.33
N ASP A 94 15.69 0.35 -0.86
CA ASP A 94 15.31 -0.80 -0.06
C ASP A 94 16.48 -1.20 0.85
N VAL A 95 16.16 -1.36 2.13
CA VAL A 95 17.12 -1.70 3.19
C VAL A 95 16.72 -2.96 3.94
N LEU A 96 15.50 -3.47 3.71
CA LEU A 96 14.99 -4.62 4.43
C LEU A 96 15.44 -5.90 3.73
N SER A 97 15.91 -6.85 4.52
CA SER A 97 16.03 -8.23 4.07
C SER A 97 14.65 -8.83 3.79
N GLU A 98 14.61 -9.93 3.02
CA GLU A 98 13.36 -10.66 2.79
C GLU A 98 12.68 -11.11 4.09
N ASP A 99 13.45 -11.48 5.10
CA ASP A 99 12.93 -11.92 6.39
C ASP A 99 12.33 -10.76 7.18
N GLU A 100 12.95 -9.57 7.14
CA GLU A 100 12.40 -8.35 7.74
C GLU A 100 11.14 -7.89 7.01
N HIS A 101 11.08 -8.03 5.67
CA HIS A 101 9.88 -7.76 4.89
C HIS A 101 8.73 -8.69 5.31
N LYS A 102 8.97 -10.01 5.35
CA LYS A 102 7.99 -11.00 5.80
C LYS A 102 7.52 -10.74 7.24
N LEU A 103 8.45 -10.40 8.13
CA LEU A 103 8.14 -10.05 9.51
C LEU A 103 7.27 -8.80 9.61
N LEU A 104 7.58 -7.75 8.84
CA LEU A 104 6.77 -6.53 8.77
C LEU A 104 5.34 -6.86 8.32
N VAL A 105 5.17 -7.56 7.19
CA VAL A 105 3.85 -7.92 6.66
C VAL A 105 3.06 -8.75 7.67
N ALA A 106 3.69 -9.75 8.30
CA ALA A 106 3.05 -10.56 9.34
C ALA A 106 2.64 -9.72 10.57
N SER A 107 3.42 -8.69 10.90
CA SER A 107 3.13 -7.78 12.02
C SER A 107 1.97 -6.84 11.69
N LEU A 108 1.92 -6.30 10.47
CA LEU A 108 0.80 -5.48 10.00
C LEU A 108 -0.50 -6.28 9.99
N LEU A 109 -0.48 -7.55 9.57
CA LEU A 109 -1.66 -8.40 9.60
C LEU A 109 -2.17 -8.64 11.03
N LYS A 110 -1.28 -8.81 12.02
CA LYS A 110 -1.68 -8.92 13.43
C LYS A 110 -2.30 -7.63 13.96
N ILE A 111 -1.82 -6.47 13.52
CA ILE A 111 -2.36 -5.15 13.88
C ILE A 111 -3.75 -4.96 13.23
N ALA A 112 -3.96 -5.48 12.03
CA ALA A 112 -5.20 -5.32 11.27
C ALA A 112 -6.39 -6.14 11.79
N GLY A 113 -6.16 -7.06 12.75
CA GLY A 113 -7.17 -7.96 13.31
C GLY A 113 -7.33 -9.23 12.50
#